data_AF-A0AAD7HTV4-F1
#
_entry.id   AF-A0AAD7HTV4-F1
#
_cell.length_a   1.000
_cell.length_b   1.000
_cell.length_c   1.000
_cell.angle_alpha   90.00
_cell.angle_beta   90.00
_cell.angle_gamma   90.00
#
_symmetry.space_group_name_H-M   'P 1'
#
loop_
_entity.id
_entity.type
_entity.pdbx_description
1 polymer ?
#
loop_
_entity_poly.entity_id
_entity_poly.type
_entity_poly.pdbx_seq_one_letter_code
_entity_poly.pdbx_strand_id
1 'polypeptide(L)' 'VSALKDADNRYWNNHKTRTQEEKWLPSGVAPRQVYENPLNYSFKYAGKPVPKGVVQELRAVLLKSREDCMRWVAEE' A
#
# COMPACT_ATOMS: atom_id res chain seq x y z
N VAL A 1 15.93 -0.14 -9.73
CA VAL A 1 14.54 0.30 -9.47
C VAL A 1 13.68 -0.71 -8.67
N SER A 2 13.58 -1.99 -9.04
CA SER A 2 12.74 -2.98 -8.30
C SER A 2 13.18 -3.17 -6.85
N ALA A 3 14.47 -3.42 -6.62
CA ALA A 3 14.98 -3.77 -5.29
C ALA A 3 14.84 -2.62 -4.26
N LEU A 4 14.91 -1.36 -4.70
CA LEU A 4 14.68 -0.19 -3.85
C LEU A 4 13.20 -0.06 -3.46
N LYS A 5 12.27 -0.26 -4.40
CA LYS A 5 10.83 -0.33 -4.08
C LYS A 5 10.50 -1.48 -3.13
N ASP A 6 11.14 -2.62 -3.31
CA ASP A 6 10.93 -3.78 -2.44
C ASP A 6 11.49 -3.54 -1.03
N ALA A 7 12.61 -2.82 -0.91
CA ALA A 7 13.19 -2.40 0.37
C ALA A 7 12.33 -1.35 1.07
N ASP A 8 11.86 -0.33 0.36
CA ASP A 8 11.01 0.73 0.90
C ASP A 8 9.65 0.19 1.35
N ASN A 9 9.02 -0.63 0.51
CA ASN A 9 7.77 -1.30 0.87
C ASN A 9 7.96 -2.19 2.11
N ARG A 10 9.07 -2.93 2.19
CA ARG A 10 9.36 -3.77 3.36
C ARG A 10 9.58 -2.92 4.61
N TYR A 11 10.30 -1.81 4.50
CA TYR A 11 10.52 -0.89 5.61
C TYR A 11 9.17 -0.34 6.12
N TRP A 12 8.37 0.27 5.24
CA TRP A 12 7.09 0.88 5.62
C TRP A 12 6.08 -0.13 6.14
N ASN A 13 5.98 -1.31 5.55
CA ASN A 13 5.05 -2.35 5.99
C ASN A 13 5.37 -2.89 7.39
N ASN A 14 6.63 -2.84 7.81
CA ASN A 14 7.08 -3.35 9.10
C ASN A 14 7.47 -2.24 10.10
N HIS A 15 7.40 -0.97 9.69
CA HIS A 15 7.70 0.17 10.54
C HIS A 15 6.68 0.27 11.66
N LYS A 16 7.17 0.24 12.91
CA LYS A 16 6.34 0.42 14.10
C LYS A 16 6.38 1.89 14.51
N THR A 17 5.20 2.48 14.65
CA THR A 17 5.08 3.83 15.22
C THR A 17 5.45 3.82 16.70
N ARG A 18 5.92 4.95 17.23
CA ARG A 18 6.17 5.08 18.68
C ARG A 18 4.87 4.88 19.46
N THR A 19 4.94 4.20 20.61
CA THR A 19 3.79 4.06 21.50
C THR A 19 3.40 5.44 22.05
N GLN A 20 2.12 5.75 21.94
CA GLN A 20 1.47 6.91 22.53
C GLN A 20 0.30 6.41 23.36
N GLU A 21 0.20 6.92 24.58
CA GLU A 21 -0.92 6.65 25.50
C GLU A 21 -2.18 7.40 25.04
N GLU A 22 -3.35 6.93 25.46
CA GLU A 22 -4.65 7.60 25.22
C GLU A 22 -5.08 7.79 23.75
N LYS A 23 -4.73 6.87 22.84
CA LYS A 23 -5.20 6.92 21.45
C LYS A 23 -6.19 5.81 21.12
N TRP A 24 -7.17 6.14 20.28
CA TRP A 24 -8.21 5.23 19.80
C TRP A 24 -7.71 4.16 18.81
N LEU A 25 -6.61 4.44 18.12
CA LEU A 25 -6.01 3.55 17.11
C LEU A 25 -4.89 2.69 17.73
N PRO A 26 -4.48 1.57 17.09
CA PRO A 26 -3.35 0.76 17.56
C PRO A 26 -2.04 1.55 17.58
N SER A 27 -1.38 1.60 18.73
CA SER A 27 -0.10 2.27 18.95
C SER A 27 1.03 1.26 19.08
N GLY A 28 2.22 1.56 18.56
CA GLY A 28 3.32 0.58 18.61
C GLY A 28 3.22 -0.58 17.61
N VAL A 29 2.18 -0.59 16.76
CA VAL A 29 1.87 -1.69 15.84
C VAL A 29 2.24 -1.30 14.40
N ALA A 30 2.76 -2.26 13.64
CA ALA A 30 3.06 -2.04 12.23
C ALA A 30 1.77 -2.02 11.38
N PRO A 31 1.67 -1.16 10.35
CA PRO A 31 0.47 -1.09 9.50
C PRO A 31 0.04 -2.44 8.96
N ARG A 32 0.98 -3.27 8.52
CA ARG A 32 0.72 -4.62 8.01
C ARG A 32 -0.06 -5.49 9.01
N GLN A 33 0.31 -5.43 10.29
CA GLN A 33 -0.34 -6.23 11.34
C GLN A 33 -1.81 -5.83 11.53
N VAL A 34 -2.11 -4.53 11.42
CA VAL A 34 -3.48 -4.00 11.49
C VAL A 34 -4.28 -4.42 10.26
N TYR A 35 -3.68 -4.36 9.07
CA TYR A 35 -4.34 -4.75 7.82
C TYR A 35 -4.63 -6.26 7.73
N GLU A 36 -3.69 -7.10 8.19
CA GLU A 36 -3.86 -8.56 8.18
C GLU A 36 -4.84 -9.03 9.26
N ASN A 37 -4.93 -8.32 10.40
CA ASN A 37 -5.73 -8.73 11.54
C ASN A 37 -6.60 -7.58 12.11
N PRO A 38 -7.49 -6.97 11.32
CA PRO A 38 -8.24 -5.78 11.73
C PRO A 38 -9.14 -6.03 12.95
N LEU A 39 -9.64 -7.26 13.11
CA LEU A 39 -10.50 -7.64 14.22
C LEU A 39 -9.79 -7.57 15.58
N ASN A 40 -8.47 -7.78 15.63
CA ASN A 40 -7.67 -7.65 16.86
C ASN A 40 -7.58 -6.19 17.35
N TYR A 41 -8.03 -5.25 16.53
CA TYR A 41 -7.95 -3.82 16.76
C TYR A 41 -9.33 -3.13 16.64
N SER A 42 -10.41 -3.90 16.77
CA SER A 42 -11.80 -3.42 16.66
C SER A 42 -12.14 -2.77 15.31
N PHE A 43 -11.36 -3.07 14.26
CA PHE A 43 -11.66 -2.65 12.90
C PHE A 43 -12.40 -3.72 12.13
N LYS A 44 -12.99 -3.31 11.00
CA LYS A 44 -13.64 -4.20 10.04
C LYS A 44 -12.73 -4.42 8.84
N TYR A 45 -12.74 -5.63 8.30
CA TYR A 45 -12.07 -5.91 7.04
C TYR A 45 -12.81 -5.19 5.90
N ALA A 46 -12.13 -4.24 5.25
CA ALA A 46 -12.67 -3.48 4.12
C ALA A 46 -11.99 -3.84 2.79
N GLY A 47 -11.14 -4.88 2.77
CA GLY A 47 -10.48 -5.34 1.55
C GLY A 47 -11.49 -5.89 0.56
N LYS A 48 -11.47 -5.37 -0.67
CA LYS A 48 -12.24 -5.91 -1.79
C LYS A 48 -11.27 -6.56 -2.78
N PRO A 49 -11.43 -7.86 -3.11
CA PRO A 49 -10.58 -8.49 -4.10
C PRO A 49 -10.84 -7.84 -5.46
N VAL A 50 -9.77 -7.36 -6.10
CA VAL A 50 -9.83 -6.83 -7.46
C VAL A 50 -9.31 -7.91 -8.41
N PRO A 51 -10.13 -8.42 -9.34
CA PRO A 51 -9.66 -9.39 -10.33
C PRO A 51 -8.54 -8.80 -11.19
N LYS A 52 -7.50 -9.60 -11.48
CA LYS A 52 -6.35 -9.13 -12.27
C LYS A 52 -6.75 -8.71 -13.69
N GLY A 53 -7.74 -9.38 -14.29
CA GLY A 53 -8.25 -9.04 -15.63
C GLY A 53 -8.85 -7.64 -15.70
N VAL A 54 -9.61 -7.22 -14.68
CA VAL A 54 -10.21 -5.89 -14.59
C VAL A 54 -9.14 -4.80 -14.64
N VAL A 55 -7.99 -5.00 -14.00
CA VAL A 55 -6.89 -4.03 -14.05
C VAL A 55 -6.29 -3.92 -15.45
N GLN A 56 -6.20 -5.02 -16.20
CA GLN A 56 -5.71 -5.00 -17.57
C GLN A 56 -6.70 -4.31 -18.52
N GLU A 57 -8.00 -4.62 -18.38
CA GLU A 57 -9.07 -3.97 -19.14
C GLU A 57 -9.12 -2.46 -18.89
N LEU A 58 -9.04 -2.04 -17.61
CA LEU A 58 -9.00 -0.62 -17.25
C LEU A 58 -7.74 0.09 -17.75
N ARG A 59 -6.61 -0.62 -17.88
CA ARG A 59 -5.40 -0.06 -18.49
C ARG A 59 -5.54 0.10 -19.99
N ALA A 60 -6.23 -0.81 -20.67
CA ALA A 60 -6.42 -0.75 -22.11
C ALA A 60 -7.26 0.46 -22.57
N VAL A 61 -8.13 0.98 -21.71
CA VAL A 61 -8.95 2.17 -22.01
C VAL A 61 -8.25 3.50 -21.68
N LEU A 62 -7.03 3.48 -21.14
CA LEU A 62 -6.28 4.71 -20.85
C LEU A 62 -5.81 5.37 -22.15
N LEU A 63 -6.07 6.67 -22.28
CA LEU A 63 -5.70 7.46 -23.47
C LEU A 63 -4.19 7.73 -23.59
N LYS A 64 -3.44 7.57 -22.49
CA LYS A 64 -2.00 7.87 -22.43
C LYS A 64 -1.23 6.60 -22.11
N SER A 65 -0.09 6.43 -22.78
CA SER A 65 0.83 5.35 -22.47
C SER A 65 1.44 5.54 -21.08
N ARG A 66 1.97 4.46 -20.50
CA ARG A 66 2.70 4.53 -19.24
C ARG A 66 3.91 5.47 -19.36
N GLU A 67 4.58 5.40 -20.49
CA GLU A 67 5.78 6.16 -20.84
C GLU A 67 5.43 7.66 -20.89
N ASP A 68 4.33 8.03 -21.54
CA ASP A 68 3.84 9.42 -21.57
C ASP A 68 3.52 9.96 -20.17
N CYS A 69 2.93 9.13 -19.31
CA CYS A 69 2.63 9.50 -17.93
C CYS A 69 3.89 9.69 -17.08
N MET A 70 4.96 8.94 -17.39
CA MET A 70 6.21 8.95 -16.61
C MET A 70 7.27 9.89 -17.20
N ARG A 71 7.00 10.59 -18.30
CA ARG A 71 7.97 11.46 -19.00
C ARG A 71 8.59 12.59 -18.17
N TRP A 72 7.99 12.93 -17.02
CA TRP A 72 8.46 13.97 -16.10
C TRP A 72 9.28 13.41 -14.95
N VAL A 73 9.39 12.09 -14.84
CA VAL A 73 10.24 11.41 -13.87
C VAL A 73 11.58 11.16 -14.55
N ALA A 74 12.66 11.71 -14.00
CA ALA A 74 14.00 11.43 -14.49
C ALA A 74 14.29 9.92 -14.39
N GLU A 75 14.96 9.36 -15.40
CA GLU A 75 15.53 8.01 -15.30
C GLU A 75 16.71 8.07 -14.32
N GLU A 76 16.45 7.80 -13.04
CA GLU A 76 17.46 7.47 -12.03
C GLU A 76 17.89 6.00 -12.10
#